data_AF-A0A327TSU7-F1
#
_entry.id   AF-A0A327TSU7-F1
#
_cell.length_a   1.000
_cell.length_b   1.000
_cell.length_c   1.000
_cell.angle_alpha   90.00
_cell.angle_beta   90.00
_cell.angle_gamma   90.00
#
_symmetry.space_group_name_H-M   'P 1'
#
loop_
_entity.id
_entity.type
_entity.pdbx_description
1 polymer ?
#
loop_
_entity_poly.entity_id
_entity_poly.type
_entity_poly.pdbx_seq_one_letter_code
_entity_poly.pdbx_strand_id
1 'polypeptide(L)'
;MNTAHGRTTQAQEEVDAVERLSVPVICGLSGGLAIPALQVVELLRALPEEWEEWAAHEDSRLDPATTGALADLVRQLADQIDLACIEIASDEE
;
A
#
# COMPACT_ATOMS: atom_id res chain seq x y z
N MET A 1 -34.68 36.01 -11.93
CA MET A 1 -33.43 35.68 -12.66
C MET A 1 -32.40 35.38 -11.59
N ASN A 2 -32.20 34.09 -11.29
CA ASN A 2 -31.46 33.64 -10.12
C ASN A 2 -30.01 33.34 -10.50
N THR A 3 -29.11 34.01 -9.79
CA THR A 3 -27.69 33.70 -9.66
C THR A 3 -27.49 32.44 -8.81
N ALA A 4 -26.42 31.70 -9.08
CA ALA A 4 -25.81 30.58 -8.33
C ALA A 4 -25.99 29.18 -8.94
N HIS A 5 -24.92 28.64 -9.56
CA HIS A 5 -24.44 27.25 -9.39
C HIS A 5 -23.16 26.95 -10.20
N GLY A 6 -22.15 27.82 -10.13
CA GLY A 6 -20.87 27.65 -10.86
C GLY A 6 -19.66 27.27 -10.00
N ARG A 7 -19.85 26.69 -8.80
CA ARG A 7 -18.74 26.35 -7.88
C ARG A 7 -19.08 25.11 -7.04
N THR A 8 -19.13 23.94 -7.67
CA THR A 8 -19.15 22.66 -6.94
C THR A 8 -18.64 21.50 -7.81
N THR A 9 -17.56 21.72 -8.57
CA THR A 9 -16.93 20.66 -9.37
C THR A 9 -15.43 20.90 -9.52
N GLN A 10 -14.72 21.12 -8.42
CA GLN A 10 -13.23 21.10 -8.42
C GLN A 10 -12.62 20.49 -7.14
N ALA A 11 -13.43 20.04 -6.18
CA ALA A 11 -12.94 19.43 -4.94
C ALA A 11 -13.17 17.90 -4.89
N GLN A 12 -13.47 17.27 -6.03
CA GLN A 12 -13.71 15.83 -6.12
C GLN A 12 -12.65 15.06 -6.91
N GLU A 13 -11.66 15.74 -7.49
CA GLU A 13 -10.54 15.11 -8.21
C GLU A 13 -9.34 14.80 -7.31
N GLU A 14 -9.31 15.30 -6.07
CA GLU A 14 -8.18 15.08 -5.14
C GLU A 14 -8.39 13.88 -4.19
N VAL A 15 -9.26 12.92 -4.58
CA VAL A 15 -9.52 11.69 -3.81
C VAL A 15 -9.29 10.41 -4.63
N ASP A 16 -8.75 10.53 -5.85
CA ASP A 16 -8.59 9.41 -6.79
C ASP A 16 -7.15 8.85 -6.84
N ALA A 17 -6.18 9.47 -6.16
CA ALA A 17 -4.77 9.02 -6.14
C ALA A 17 -4.42 8.09 -4.96
N VAL A 18 -5.43 7.50 -4.32
CA VAL A 18 -5.27 6.32 -3.47
C VAL A 18 -6.34 5.35 -3.94
N GLU A 19 -6.05 4.63 -5.03
CA GLU A 19 -6.77 3.36 -5.26
C GLU A 19 -6.59 2.55 -3.98
N ARG A 20 -7.69 2.41 -3.24
CA ARG A 20 -7.72 1.74 -1.94
C ARG A 20 -7.18 0.33 -2.14
N LEU A 21 -5.93 0.10 -1.75
CA LEU A 21 -5.39 -1.23 -1.53
C LEU A 21 -6.28 -1.95 -0.52
N SER A 22 -7.23 -2.74 -1.05
CA SER A 22 -8.20 -3.47 -0.24
C SER A 22 -7.58 -4.79 0.17
N VAL A 23 -7.23 -4.91 1.44
CA VAL A 23 -6.69 -6.16 1.98
C VAL A 23 -7.85 -7.09 2.35
N PRO A 24 -8.04 -8.23 1.64
CA PRO A 24 -9.14 -9.12 1.92
C PRO A 24 -8.91 -9.83 3.26
N VAL A 25 -9.96 -9.90 4.07
CA VAL A 25 -9.96 -10.65 5.33
C VAL A 25 -10.70 -11.96 5.09
N ILE A 26 -10.04 -13.08 5.37
CA ILE A 26 -10.58 -14.43 5.24
C ILE A 26 -10.88 -15.03 6.61
N CYS A 27 -11.88 -15.89 6.69
CA CYS A 27 -12.12 -16.71 7.89
C CYS A 27 -11.16 -17.90 7.86
N GLY A 28 -10.25 -17.97 8.83
CA GLY A 28 -9.33 -19.08 9.02
C GLY A 28 -10.02 -20.34 9.55
N LEU A 29 -9.37 -21.49 9.36
CA LEU A 29 -9.86 -22.81 9.79
C LEU A 29 -10.12 -22.90 11.31
N SER A 30 -9.41 -22.11 12.09
CA SER A 30 -9.55 -21.98 13.55
C SER A 30 -10.64 -20.99 13.99
N GLY A 31 -11.43 -20.44 13.05
CA GLY A 31 -12.51 -19.50 13.34
C GLY A 31 -12.06 -18.05 13.58
N GLY A 32 -10.76 -17.77 13.46
CA GLY A 32 -10.21 -16.41 13.49
C GLY A 32 -10.29 -15.72 12.14
N LEU A 33 -10.33 -14.39 12.13
CA LEU A 33 -10.13 -13.60 10.91
C LEU A 33 -8.63 -13.52 10.62
N ALA A 34 -8.23 -13.91 9.42
CA ALA A 34 -6.86 -13.88 8.95
C ALA A 34 -6.75 -13.01 7.70
N ILE A 35 -5.57 -12.44 7.50
CA ILE A 35 -5.23 -11.75 6.26
C ILE A 35 -4.24 -12.63 5.50
N PRO A 36 -4.45 -12.88 4.19
CA PRO A 36 -3.49 -13.62 3.39
C PRO A 36 -2.14 -12.89 3.35
N ALA A 37 -1.06 -13.61 3.66
CA ALA A 37 0.29 -13.03 3.65
C ALA A 37 0.66 -12.45 2.28
N LEU A 38 0.25 -13.10 1.18
CA LEU A 38 0.45 -12.60 -0.18
C LEU A 38 -0.10 -11.18 -0.38
N GLN A 39 -1.29 -10.89 0.18
CA GLN A 39 -1.93 -9.58 0.07
C GLN A 39 -1.20 -8.51 0.89
N VAL A 40 -0.61 -8.90 2.02
CA VAL A 40 0.26 -8.01 2.81
C VAL A 40 1.56 -7.75 2.06
N VAL A 41 2.17 -8.78 1.47
CA VAL A 41 3.41 -8.66 0.69
C VAL A 41 3.20 -7.77 -0.55
N GLU A 42 2.10 -7.94 -1.28
CA GLU A 42 1.74 -7.08 -2.42
C GLU A 42 1.56 -5.61 -1.99
N LEU A 43 0.85 -5.36 -0.88
CA LEU A 43 0.70 -4.02 -0.32
C LEU A 43 2.05 -3.40 0.07
N LEU A 44 2.89 -4.16 0.77
CA LEU A 44 4.22 -3.70 1.16
C LEU A 44 5.12 -3.45 -0.06
N ARG A 45 4.91 -4.14 -1.18
CA ARG A 45 5.67 -3.91 -2.43
C ARG A 45 5.17 -2.70 -3.22
N ALA A 46 3.88 -2.37 -3.14
CA ALA A 46 3.29 -1.22 -3.83
C ALA A 46 3.64 0.13 -3.16
N LEU A 47 3.67 0.19 -1.82
CA LEU A 47 3.94 1.42 -1.07
C LEU A 47 5.28 2.11 -1.42
N PRO A 48 6.41 1.39 -1.56
CA PRO A 48 7.67 1.94 -2.04
C PRO A 48 7.59 2.66 -3.39
N GLU A 49 6.81 2.13 -4.34
CA GLU A 49 6.69 2.71 -5.68
C GLU A 49 5.98 4.07 -5.62
N GLU A 50 4.90 4.16 -4.85
CA GLU A 50 4.18 5.42 -4.62
C GLU A 50 5.06 6.45 -3.91
N TRP A 51 5.84 6.04 -2.91
CA TRP A 51 6.71 6.96 -2.17
C TRP A 51 7.88 7.45 -3.02
N GLU A 52 8.46 6.61 -3.86
CA GLU A 52 9.49 6.99 -4.83
C GLU A 52 8.94 8.00 -5.86
N GLU A 53 7.71 7.79 -6.34
CA GLU A 53 7.02 8.72 -7.24
C GLU A 53 6.76 10.08 -6.58
N TRP A 54 6.29 10.07 -5.33
CA TRP A 54 6.08 11.29 -4.57
C TRP A 54 7.38 12.01 -4.29
N ALA A 55 8.44 11.30 -3.86
CA ALA A 55 9.75 11.89 -3.60
C ALA A 55 10.41 12.48 -4.86
N ALA A 56 10.04 11.99 -6.04
CA ALA A 56 10.47 12.57 -7.32
C ALA A 56 9.74 13.87 -7.68
N HIS A 57 8.60 14.18 -7.06
CA HIS A 57 7.92 15.46 -7.24
C HIS A 57 8.65 16.59 -6.51
N GLU A 58 8.92 17.68 -7.23
CA GLU A 58 9.67 18.85 -6.76
C GLU A 58 9.00 19.57 -5.57
N ASP A 59 7.68 19.42 -5.41
CA ASP A 59 6.89 19.98 -4.30
C ASP A 59 6.83 19.06 -3.07
N SER A 60 7.23 17.79 -3.21
CA SER A 60 7.35 16.89 -2.07
C SER A 60 8.61 17.29 -1.30
N ARG A 61 8.46 17.84 -0.09
CA ARG A 61 9.62 18.10 0.79
C ARG A 61 10.21 16.80 1.36
N LEU A 62 10.04 15.69 0.65
CA LEU A 62 10.54 14.38 1.03
C LEU A 62 12.02 14.31 0.68
N ASP A 63 12.83 13.89 1.64
CA ASP A 63 14.23 13.62 1.37
C ASP A 63 14.35 12.29 0.60
N PRO A 64 14.80 12.30 -0.66
CA PRO A 64 14.79 11.11 -1.50
C PRO A 64 15.69 10.00 -0.97
N ALA A 65 16.75 10.34 -0.21
CA ALA A 65 17.61 9.35 0.42
C ALA A 65 16.89 8.62 1.56
N THR A 66 16.15 9.35 2.40
CA THR A 66 15.34 8.78 3.49
C THR A 66 14.17 7.96 2.92
N THR A 67 13.50 8.45 1.88
CA THR A 67 12.40 7.71 1.24
C THR A 67 12.90 6.41 0.58
N GLY A 68 14.04 6.46 -0.11
CA GLY A 68 14.66 5.25 -0.67
C GLY A 68 15.06 4.24 0.40
N ALA A 69 15.65 4.69 1.51
CA ALA A 69 15.99 3.81 2.63
C ALA A 69 14.74 3.15 3.26
N LEU A 70 13.64 3.90 3.38
CA LEU A 70 12.37 3.36 3.88
C LEU A 70 11.77 2.34 2.89
N ALA A 71 11.78 2.66 1.59
CA ALA A 71 11.36 1.76 0.51
C ALA A 71 12.11 0.43 0.57
N ASP A 72 13.44 0.46 0.73
CA ASP A 72 14.27 -0.74 0.83
C ASP A 72 13.97 -1.57 2.09
N LEU A 73 13.69 -0.95 3.22
CA LEU A 73 13.31 -1.67 4.44
C LEU A 73 11.95 -2.37 4.29
N VAL A 74 11.00 -1.71 3.64
CA VAL A 74 9.67 -2.28 3.41
C VAL A 74 9.73 -3.43 2.39
N ARG A 75 10.52 -3.29 1.32
CA ARG A 75 10.81 -4.40 0.38
C ARG A 75 11.41 -5.60 1.10
N GLN A 76 12.42 -5.38 1.95
CA GLN A 76 13.03 -6.45 2.75
C GLN A 76 12.05 -7.10 3.74
N LEU A 77 11.11 -6.34 4.31
CA LEU A 77 10.07 -6.90 5.16
C LEU A 77 9.12 -7.80 4.36
N ALA A 78 8.72 -7.37 3.17
CA ALA A 78 7.87 -8.16 2.28
C ALA A 78 8.54 -9.49 1.91
N ASP A 79 9.83 -9.48 1.59
CA ASP A 79 10.59 -10.70 1.26
C ASP A 79 10.76 -11.64 2.46
N GLN A 80 10.93 -11.11 3.68
CA GLN A 80 10.98 -11.93 4.90
C GLN A 80 9.65 -12.62 5.19
N ILE A 81 8.53 -11.93 4.96
CA ILE A 81 7.19 -12.52 5.12
C ILE A 81 6.98 -13.63 4.08
N ASP A 82 7.35 -13.39 2.83
CA ASP A 82 7.24 -14.37 1.76
C ASP A 82 8.06 -15.64 2.07
N LEU A 83 9.32 -15.47 2.51
CA LEU A 83 10.18 -16.58 2.92
C LEU A 83 9.58 -17.36 4.10
N ALA A 84 9.12 -16.66 5.15
CA ALA A 84 8.51 -17.31 6.31
C ALA A 84 7.25 -18.11 5.93
N CYS A 85 6.46 -17.62 4.98
CA CYS A 85 5.30 -18.34 4.46
C CYS A 85 5.69 -19.60 3.68
N ILE A 86 6.74 -19.54 2.87
CA ILE A 86 7.29 -20.72 2.16
C ILE A 86 7.79 -21.75 3.17
N GLU A 87 8.54 -21.32 4.19
CA GLU A 87 9.06 -22.21 5.24
C GLU A 87 7.90 -22.93 5.95
N ILE A 88 6.87 -22.20 6.38
CA ILE A 88 5.70 -22.80 7.04
C ILE A 88 5.00 -23.81 6.12
N ALA A 89 4.73 -23.45 4.86
CA ALA A 89 4.05 -24.34 3.91
C ALA A 89 4.89 -25.59 3.57
N SER A 90 6.22 -25.51 3.72
CA SER A 90 7.14 -26.63 3.48
C SER A 90 7.36 -27.51 4.71
N ASP A 91 7.09 -26.99 5.91
CA ASP A 91 7.20 -27.72 7.19
C ASP A 91 5.95 -28.56 7.50
N GLU A 92 4.85 -28.37 6.75
CA GLU A 92 3.60 -29.14 6.85
C GLU A 92 3.67 -30.56 6.19
N GLU A 93 4.88 -31.12 5.97
CA GLU A 93 5.11 -32.49 5.43
C GLU A 93 5.52 -33.52 6.49
#